data_AF-A0A959U3B6-F1
#
_entry.id   AF-A0A959U3B6-F1
#
_cell.length_a   1.000
_cell.length_b   1.000
_cell.length_c   1.000
_cell.angle_alpha   90.00
_cell.angle_beta   90.00
_cell.angle_gamma   90.00
#
_symmetry.space_group_name_H-M   'P 1'
#
loop_
_entity.id
_entity.type
_entity.pdbx_description
1 polymer ?
#
loop_
_entity_poly.entity_id
_entity_poly.type
_entity_poly.pdbx_seq_one_letter_code
_entity_poly.pdbx_strand_id
1 'polypeptide(L)'
;NDLSSSSVIEYAVAHLKVKHIVVCGHYYCGGVKAAMQSADLGILNPWLRNIRDVYRLHKSELNAIADEGERYNRLIELNVEEQCINVIKMATWQKSFLTTGGPQVHGWIFDVHSGQLKDLQLDLEEKLSDIRSIYDLGTTNNI
;
A
#
# COMPACT_ATOMS: atom_id res chain seq x y z
N ASN A 1 0.12 -2.45 12.10
CA ASN A 1 -1.01 -3.27 11.65
C ASN A 1 -2.28 -2.84 12.32
N ASP A 2 -3.29 -2.53 11.51
CA ASP A 2 -4.65 -2.20 11.93
C ASP A 2 -5.51 -3.47 11.86
N LEU A 3 -6.18 -3.82 12.96
CA LEU A 3 -6.98 -5.04 13.06
C LEU A 3 -8.15 -5.04 12.07
N SER A 4 -8.72 -3.87 11.79
CA SER A 4 -9.86 -3.75 10.87
C SER A 4 -9.47 -4.23 9.47
N SER A 5 -8.49 -3.57 8.84
CA SER A 5 -7.98 -3.96 7.52
C SER A 5 -7.39 -5.37 7.48
N SER A 6 -6.58 -5.76 8.48
CA SER A 6 -5.98 -7.09 8.50
C SER A 6 -7.02 -8.21 8.57
N SER A 7 -8.10 -8.05 9.34
CA SER A 7 -9.16 -9.05 9.43
C SER A 7 -9.95 -9.21 8.12
N VAL A 8 -10.21 -8.12 7.41
CA VAL A 8 -10.87 -8.15 6.10
C VAL A 8 -10.01 -8.88 5.07
N ILE A 9 -8.70 -8.58 5.03
CA ILE A 9 -7.77 -9.24 4.10
C ILE A 9 -7.66 -10.74 4.42
N GLU A 10 -7.52 -11.10 5.71
CA GLU A 10 -7.54 -12.50 6.14
C GLU A 10 -8.77 -13.23 5.62
N TYR A 11 -9.95 -12.66 5.83
CA TYR A 11 -11.19 -13.26 5.38
C TYR A 11 -11.27 -13.42 3.86
N ALA A 12 -10.94 -12.36 3.12
CA ALA A 12 -10.96 -12.35 1.66
C ALA A 12 -10.01 -13.40 1.06
N VAL A 13 -8.80 -13.52 1.61
CA VAL A 13 -7.78 -14.44 1.10
C VAL A 13 -8.03 -15.86 1.58
N ALA A 14 -8.13 -16.07 2.90
CA ALA A 14 -8.16 -17.41 3.49
C ALA A 14 -9.52 -18.10 3.32
N HIS A 15 -10.63 -17.35 3.27
CA HIS A 15 -11.98 -17.93 3.25
C HIS A 15 -12.70 -17.74 1.91
N LEU A 16 -12.64 -16.54 1.32
CA LEU A 16 -13.30 -16.27 0.03
C LEU A 16 -12.45 -16.66 -1.19
N LYS A 17 -11.14 -16.88 -1.00
CA LYS A 17 -10.18 -17.24 -2.05
C LYS A 17 -10.22 -16.26 -3.23
N VAL A 18 -10.33 -14.96 -2.93
CA VAL A 18 -10.35 -13.90 -3.96
C VAL A 18 -9.11 -14.02 -4.86
N LYS A 19 -9.24 -13.59 -6.11
CA LYS A 19 -8.15 -13.63 -7.10
C LYS A 19 -7.35 -12.33 -7.15
N HIS A 20 -7.96 -11.24 -6.72
CA HIS A 20 -7.39 -9.91 -6.80
C HIS A 20 -7.66 -9.13 -5.52
N ILE A 21 -6.67 -8.36 -5.09
CA ILE A 21 -6.80 -7.31 -4.08
C ILE A 21 -6.40 -6.01 -4.76
N VAL A 22 -7.18 -4.96 -4.58
CA VAL A 22 -6.87 -3.64 -5.12
C VAL A 22 -6.71 -2.68 -3.95
N VAL A 23 -5.56 -2.02 -3.89
CA VAL A 23 -5.38 -0.81 -3.09
C VAL A 23 -5.59 0.37 -4.02
N CYS A 24 -6.71 1.07 -3.84
CA CYS A 24 -7.07 2.21 -4.67
C CYS A 24 -6.90 3.51 -3.87
N GLY A 25 -5.93 4.33 -4.28
CA GLY A 25 -5.83 5.72 -3.86
C GLY A 25 -6.61 6.63 -4.80
N HIS A 26 -6.59 7.93 -4.52
CA HIS A 26 -7.20 8.90 -5.41
C HIS A 26 -6.48 10.25 -5.34
N TYR A 27 -6.40 10.94 -6.48
CA TYR A 27 -5.90 12.32 -6.48
C TYR A 27 -6.81 13.22 -5.64
N TYR A 28 -6.26 14.31 -5.12
CA TYR A 28 -6.96 15.24 -4.22
C TYR A 28 -7.42 14.61 -2.89
N CYS A 29 -6.74 13.56 -2.43
CA CYS A 29 -6.98 12.95 -1.13
C CYS A 29 -6.81 13.94 0.04
N GLY A 30 -7.92 14.34 0.65
CA GLY A 30 -7.95 15.22 1.82
C GLY A 30 -7.15 14.66 3.01
N GLY A 31 -7.10 13.33 3.17
CA GLY A 31 -6.29 12.68 4.21
C GLY A 31 -4.78 12.88 4.00
N VAL A 32 -4.29 12.66 2.78
CA VAL A 32 -2.87 12.90 2.44
C VAL A 32 -2.53 14.39 2.58
N LYS A 33 -3.45 15.27 2.16
CA LYS A 33 -3.26 16.72 2.32
C LYS A 33 -3.17 17.12 3.80
N ALA A 34 -4.07 16.62 4.63
CA ALA A 34 -4.08 16.85 6.07
C ALA A 34 -2.82 16.28 6.76
N ALA A 35 -2.31 15.14 6.31
CA ALA A 35 -1.08 14.56 6.83
C ALA A 35 0.14 15.46 6.63
N MET A 36 0.17 16.23 5.53
CA MET A 36 1.27 17.16 5.20
C MET A 36 1.14 18.54 5.86
N GLN A 37 0.02 18.83 6.53
CA GLN A 37 -0.15 20.08 7.26
C GLN A 37 0.45 19.97 8.67
N SER A 38 1.14 21.02 9.09
CA SER A 38 1.63 21.20 10.46
C SER A 38 0.50 21.65 11.39
N ALA A 39 -0.54 20.83 11.49
CA ALA A 39 -1.70 21.05 12.36
C ALA A 39 -1.89 19.87 13.32
N ASP A 40 -2.35 20.16 14.53
CA ASP A 40 -2.79 19.14 15.48
C ASP A 40 -4.25 18.76 15.18
N LEU A 41 -4.45 17.53 14.70
CA LEU A 41 -5.76 16.97 14.35
C LEU A 41 -6.25 15.94 15.38
N GLY A 42 -5.68 15.96 16.59
CA GLY A 42 -6.07 15.10 17.70
C GLY A 42 -5.92 13.60 17.40
N ILE A 43 -7.03 12.86 17.51
CA ILE A 43 -7.07 11.38 17.33
C ILE A 43 -6.66 10.94 15.92
N LEU A 44 -6.69 11.84 14.93
CA LEU A 44 -6.26 11.56 13.56
C LEU A 44 -4.73 11.53 13.43
N ASN A 45 -3.99 12.17 14.33
CA ASN A 45 -2.53 12.29 14.21
C ASN A 45 -1.81 10.93 14.11
N PRO A 46 -2.12 9.91 14.94
CA PRO A 46 -1.48 8.60 14.80
C PRO A 46 -1.83 7.89 13.49
N TRP A 47 -3.05 8.09 12.99
CA TRP A 47 -3.47 7.53 11.70
C TRP A 47 -2.72 8.18 10.54
N LEU A 48 -2.71 9.51 10.49
CA LEU A 48 -2.03 10.31 9.47
C LEU A 48 -0.51 10.20 9.53
N ARG A 49 0.06 9.82 10.68
CA ARG A 49 1.49 9.57 10.82
C ARG A 49 1.99 8.51 9.84
N ASN A 50 1.18 7.50 9.52
CA ASN A 50 1.58 6.47 8.54
C ASN A 50 1.89 7.08 7.16
N ILE A 51 1.13 8.10 6.73
CA ILE A 51 1.40 8.82 5.47
C ILE A 51 2.68 9.65 5.58
N ARG A 52 2.94 10.27 6.75
CA ARG A 52 4.20 10.99 7.00
C ARG A 52 5.40 10.05 7.00
N ASP A 53 5.22 8.82 7.43
CA ASP A 53 6.26 7.79 7.35
C ASP A 53 6.55 7.38 5.90
N VAL A 54 5.53 7.29 5.03
CA VAL A 54 5.74 7.12 3.58
C VAL A 54 6.57 8.29 3.02
N TYR A 55 6.23 9.53 3.37
CA TYR A 55 7.04 10.69 2.95
C TYR A 55 8.49 10.56 3.41
N ARG A 56 8.71 10.12 4.65
CA ARG A 56 10.05 9.95 5.22
C ARG A 56 10.85 8.87 4.50
N LEU A 57 10.23 7.76 4.11
CA LEU A 57 10.86 6.67 3.36
C LEU A 57 11.33 7.15 1.97
N HIS A 58 10.52 7.98 1.32
CA HIS A 58 10.76 8.46 -0.05
C HIS A 58 11.23 9.93 -0.10
N LYS A 59 11.83 10.41 0.99
CA LYS A 59 12.13 11.84 1.19
C LYS A 59 12.98 12.42 0.08
N SER A 60 14.00 11.70 -0.37
CA SER A 60 14.92 12.17 -1.42
C SER A 60 14.20 12.37 -2.76
N GLU A 61 13.35 11.42 -3.16
CA GLU A 61 12.55 11.50 -4.39
C GLU A 61 11.54 12.64 -4.31
N LEU A 62 10.77 12.71 -3.23
CA LEU A 62 9.73 13.74 -3.06
C LEU A 62 10.31 15.15 -2.97
N ASN A 63 11.43 15.33 -2.27
CA ASN A 63 12.09 16.63 -2.18
C ASN A 63 12.73 17.09 -3.49
N ALA A 64 13.01 16.18 -4.44
CA ALA A 64 13.53 16.53 -5.75
C ALA A 64 12.45 17.11 -6.69
N ILE A 65 11.16 16.84 -6.42
CA ILE A 65 10.04 17.40 -7.18
C ILE A 65 9.78 18.83 -6.70
N ALA A 66 9.96 19.83 -7.58
CA ALA A 66 9.83 21.24 -7.21
C ALA A 66 8.37 21.68 -7.01
N ASP A 67 7.48 21.26 -7.91
CA ASP A 67 6.05 21.60 -7.86
C ASP A 67 5.36 20.87 -6.69
N GLU A 68 4.66 21.64 -5.85
CA GLU A 68 3.99 21.07 -4.68
C GLU A 68 2.81 20.16 -5.05
N GLY A 69 2.12 20.46 -6.15
CA GLY A 69 1.00 19.65 -6.66
C GLY A 69 1.48 18.31 -7.20
N GLU A 70 2.56 18.30 -7.98
CA GLU A 70 3.21 17.08 -8.47
C GLU A 70 3.79 16.26 -7.33
N ARG A 71 4.46 16.90 -6.36
CA ARG A 71 4.99 16.21 -5.16
C ARG A 71 3.85 15.57 -4.36
N TYR A 72 2.75 16.28 -4.20
CA TYR A 72 1.56 15.79 -3.53
C TYR A 72 0.94 14.60 -4.27
N ASN A 73 0.76 14.70 -5.59
CA ASN A 73 0.27 13.59 -6.40
C ASN A 73 1.20 12.38 -6.30
N ARG A 74 2.51 12.60 -6.33
CA ARG A 74 3.49 11.53 -6.17
C ARG A 74 3.43 10.87 -4.79
N LEU A 75 3.23 11.64 -3.72
CA LEU A 75 3.05 11.08 -2.38
C LEU A 75 1.80 10.19 -2.30
N ILE A 76 0.72 10.52 -3.00
CA ILE A 76 -0.48 9.67 -3.06
C ILE A 76 -0.14 8.34 -3.75
N GLU A 77 0.59 8.37 -4.87
CA GLU A 77 1.02 7.18 -5.59
C GLU A 77 1.92 6.29 -4.72
N LEU A 78 2.93 6.87 -4.08
CA LEU A 78 3.82 6.15 -3.17
C LEU A 78 3.07 5.60 -1.96
N ASN A 79 2.05 6.31 -1.46
CA ASN A 79 1.23 5.81 -0.37
C ASN A 79 0.44 4.56 -0.78
N VAL A 80 -0.05 4.50 -2.02
CA VAL A 80 -0.69 3.29 -2.57
C VAL A 80 0.32 2.16 -2.72
N GLU A 81 1.51 2.44 -3.25
CA GLU A 81 2.60 1.45 -3.37
C GLU A 81 2.97 0.86 -2.01
N GLU A 82 3.23 1.69 -1.00
CA GLU A 82 3.56 1.24 0.36
C GLU A 82 2.43 0.45 1.02
N GLN A 83 1.17 0.77 0.69
CA GLN A 83 0.02 -0.01 1.17
C GLN A 83 -0.08 -1.36 0.46
N CYS A 84 0.20 -1.45 -0.84
CA CYS A 84 0.35 -2.74 -1.54
C CYS A 84 1.47 -3.57 -0.91
N ILE A 85 2.61 -2.94 -0.60
CA ILE A 85 3.73 -3.57 0.09
C ILE A 85 3.29 -4.11 1.46
N ASN A 86 2.49 -3.36 2.22
CA ASN A 86 1.96 -3.82 3.50
C ASN A 86 1.04 -5.05 3.34
N VAL A 87 0.25 -5.14 2.27
CA VAL A 87 -0.57 -6.32 1.95
C VAL A 87 0.31 -7.54 1.66
N ILE A 88 1.32 -7.41 0.79
CA ILE A 88 2.19 -8.56 0.43
C ILE A 88 3.10 -9.02 1.57
N LYS A 89 3.32 -8.18 2.59
CA LYS A 89 3.99 -8.57 3.85
C LYS A 89 3.11 -9.47 4.73
N MET A 90 1.81 -9.55 4.49
CA MET A 90 0.90 -10.34 5.33
C MET A 90 1.11 -11.84 5.11
N ALA A 91 1.19 -12.58 6.22
CA ALA A 91 1.41 -14.02 6.17
C ALA A 91 0.34 -14.79 5.40
N THR A 92 -0.93 -14.38 5.53
CA THR A 92 -2.05 -15.02 4.82
C THR A 92 -1.91 -14.86 3.30
N TRP A 93 -1.46 -13.68 2.86
CA TRP A 93 -1.26 -13.38 1.45
C TRP A 93 -0.07 -14.18 0.91
N GLN A 94 1.08 -14.13 1.58
CA GLN A 94 2.28 -14.87 1.14
C GLN A 94 2.02 -16.37 1.06
N LYS A 95 1.37 -16.96 2.06
CA LYS A 95 1.01 -18.39 2.04
C LYS A 95 0.12 -18.72 0.84
N SER A 96 -0.92 -17.92 0.59
CA SER A 96 -1.80 -18.13 -0.57
C SER A 96 -1.05 -17.96 -1.89
N PHE A 97 -0.25 -16.91 -2.01
CA PHE A 97 0.47 -16.57 -3.25
C PHE A 97 1.50 -17.63 -3.61
N LEU A 98 2.32 -18.07 -2.64
CA LEU A 98 3.34 -19.09 -2.85
C LEU A 98 2.76 -20.48 -3.13
N THR A 99 1.54 -20.78 -2.66
CA THR A 99 0.90 -22.09 -2.90
C THR A 99 0.01 -22.12 -4.14
N THR A 100 -0.61 -21.00 -4.52
CA THR A 100 -1.63 -20.96 -5.57
C THR A 100 -1.37 -19.96 -6.69
N GLY A 101 -0.31 -19.14 -6.60
CA GLY A 101 -0.02 -18.05 -7.53
C GLY A 101 -0.90 -16.79 -7.35
N GLY A 102 -1.66 -16.69 -6.25
CA GLY A 102 -2.52 -15.54 -5.98
C GLY A 102 -3.01 -15.41 -4.53
N PRO A 103 -3.73 -14.33 -4.18
CA PRO A 103 -4.23 -13.29 -5.09
C PRO A 103 -3.18 -12.32 -5.59
N GLN A 104 -3.41 -11.78 -6.79
CA GLN A 104 -2.62 -10.66 -7.32
C GLN A 104 -3.02 -9.36 -6.60
N VAL A 105 -2.05 -8.49 -6.31
CA VAL A 105 -2.28 -7.19 -5.67
C VAL A 105 -2.05 -6.09 -6.70
N HIS A 106 -2.97 -5.12 -6.77
CA HIS A 106 -2.90 -4.01 -7.72
C HIS A 106 -2.95 -2.68 -6.99
N GLY A 107 -2.09 -1.74 -7.40
CA GLY A 107 -2.08 -0.37 -6.91
C GLY A 107 -2.67 0.57 -7.95
N TRP A 108 -3.85 1.13 -7.68
CA TRP A 108 -4.54 2.03 -8.60
C TRP A 108 -4.70 3.43 -8.02
N ILE A 109 -4.79 4.42 -8.90
CA ILE A 109 -5.19 5.78 -8.58
C ILE A 109 -6.44 6.14 -9.35
N PHE A 110 -7.48 6.54 -8.63
CA PHE A 110 -8.68 7.14 -9.20
C PHE A 110 -8.50 8.66 -9.32
N ASP A 111 -8.65 9.20 -10.52
CA ASP A 111 -8.71 10.64 -10.74
C ASP A 111 -10.16 11.11 -10.61
N VAL A 112 -10.45 11.85 -9.54
CA VAL A 112 -11.78 12.38 -9.24
C VAL A 112 -12.27 13.44 -10.23
N HIS A 113 -11.37 14.07 -11.01
CA HIS A 113 -11.76 15.07 -12.00
C HIS A 113 -12.13 14.42 -13.34
N SER A 114 -11.35 13.43 -13.79
CA SER A 114 -11.57 12.77 -15.08
C SER A 114 -12.43 11.50 -14.98
N GLY A 115 -12.57 10.93 -13.78
CA GLY A 115 -13.23 9.63 -13.56
C GLY A 115 -12.40 8.43 -14.03
N GLN A 116 -11.13 8.63 -14.39
CA GLN A 116 -10.26 7.59 -14.92
C GLN A 116 -9.52 6.85 -13.80
N LEU A 117 -9.23 5.57 -14.05
CA LEU A 117 -8.33 4.76 -13.24
C LEU A 117 -6.96 4.71 -13.90
N LYS A 118 -5.92 5.01 -13.12
CA LYS A 118 -4.52 4.83 -13.49
C LYS A 118 -3.97 3.62 -12.73
N ASP A 119 -3.49 2.64 -13.47
CA ASP A 119 -2.70 1.54 -12.89
C ASP A 119 -1.26 2.01 -12.66
N LEU A 120 -0.72 1.79 -11.46
CA LEU A 120 0.67 2.14 -11.13
C LEU A 120 1.68 1.11 -11.65
N GLN A 121 1.22 -0.04 -12.15
CA GLN A 121 2.07 -1.09 -12.74
C GLN A 121 3.22 -1.51 -11.81
N LEU A 122 2.89 -1.73 -10.54
CA LEU A 122 3.86 -2.05 -9.50
C LEU A 122 4.44 -3.46 -9.69
N ASP A 123 5.77 -3.60 -9.66
CA ASP A 123 6.44 -4.90 -9.63
C ASP A 123 6.47 -5.45 -8.19
N LEU A 124 5.35 -6.02 -7.77
CA LEU A 124 5.21 -6.54 -6.42
C LEU A 124 5.93 -7.89 -6.22
N GLU A 125 6.28 -8.60 -7.30
CA GLU A 125 7.08 -9.83 -7.21
C GLU A 125 8.53 -9.51 -6.86
N GLU A 126 9.12 -8.49 -7.49
CA GLU A 126 10.44 -7.97 -7.10
C GLU A 126 10.43 -7.51 -5.63
N LYS A 127 9.44 -6.69 -5.24
CA LYS A 127 9.32 -6.25 -3.83
C LYS A 127 9.15 -7.42 -2.86
N LEU A 128 8.41 -8.45 -3.24
CA LEU A 128 8.26 -9.65 -2.41
C LEU A 128 9.59 -10.38 -2.25
N SER A 129 10.39 -10.50 -3.31
CA SER A 129 11.72 -11.09 -3.25
C SER A 129 12.62 -10.36 -2.24
N ASP A 130 12.64 -9.03 -2.29
CA ASP A 130 13.39 -8.20 -1.34
C ASP A 130 12.94 -8.42 0.10
N ILE A 131 11.63 -8.47 0.34
CA ILE A 131 11.06 -8.73 1.68
C ILE A 131 11.47 -10.11 2.19
N ARG A 132 11.39 -11.14 1.33
CA ARG A 132 11.72 -12.52 1.69
C ARG A 132 13.21 -12.74 1.94
N SER A 133 14.09 -11.86 1.43
CA SER A 133 15.52 -11.90 1.76
C SER A 133 15.80 -11.71 3.26
N ILE A 134 14.88 -11.07 3.99
CA ILE A 134 14.97 -10.79 5.43
C ILE A 134 13.97 -11.64 6.22
N TYR A 135 12.77 -11.86 5.68
CA TYR A 135 11.68 -12.55 6.36
C TYR A 135 10.92 -13.48 5.39
N ASP A 136 11.39 -14.72 5.29
CA ASP A 136 10.75 -15.76 4.47
C ASP A 136 9.76 -16.59 5.30
N LEU A 137 8.48 -16.50 4.96
CA LEU A 137 7.43 -17.31 5.57
C LEU A 137 7.31 -18.72 4.99
N GLY A 138 8.26 -19.12 4.13
CA GLY A 138 8.66 -20.50 3.87
C GLY A 138 7.49 -21.47 3.88
N THR A 139 6.82 -21.63 2.73
CA THR A 139 5.93 -22.78 2.52
C THR A 139 6.76 -24.05 2.38
N THR A 140 7.52 -24.40 3.41
CA THR A 140 8.03 -25.74 3.64
C THR A 140 6.99 -26.48 4.47
N ASN A 141 6.20 -27.31 3.81
CA ASN A 141 5.55 -28.42 4.48
C ASN A 141 6.64 -29.28 5.14
N ASN A 142 6.75 -29.19 6.46
CA ASN A 142 7.37 -30.21 7.30
C ASN A 142 6.47 -30.41 8.53
N ILE A 143 5.42 -31.20 8.32
CA ILE A 143 4.92 -32.19 9.28
C ILE A 143 4.79 -33.49 8.50
#